data_AF-A0A194VZB4-F1
#
_entry.id   AF-A0A194VZB4-F1
#
_cell.length_a   1.000
_cell.length_b   1.000
_cell.length_c   1.000
_cell.angle_alpha   90.00
_cell.angle_beta   90.00
_cell.angle_gamma   90.00
#
_symmetry.space_group_name_H-M   'P 1'
#
loop_
_entity.id
_entity.type
_entity.pdbx_description
1 polymer ?
#
loop_
_entity_poly.entity_id
_entity_poly.type
_entity_poly.pdbx_seq_one_letter_code
_entity_poly.pdbx_strand_id
1 'polypeptide(L)'
;MNTINMAQHISTLTIALITFISALVNASCKLGNQLTESNPPPEPKSELCVTQDEGSWTFAMDVHEIDVPTFDASAPWAGLVHGNSFMIYDNNCIVKGVYSPGDEGNNCGTPYVIEENFLRYVLTIKDIDFDVGSPSFKFAYADGTYSIGENNCDCKDVSDDLEAEQACKCAFPLDGA
;
A
#
# COMPACT_ATOMS: atom_id res chain seq x y z
N MET A 1 -43.70 58.10 48.80
CA MET A 1 -43.04 56.78 48.77
C MET A 1 -43.69 55.99 47.65
N ASN A 2 -43.00 55.91 46.51
CA ASN A 2 -43.48 55.28 45.28
C ASN A 2 -43.01 53.82 45.21
N THR A 3 -43.85 53.03 44.54
CA THR A 3 -43.74 51.62 44.12
C THR A 3 -42.45 51.26 43.37
N ILE A 4 -42.09 49.95 43.33
CA ILE A 4 -41.97 49.10 42.11
C ILE A 4 -41.18 47.77 42.35
N ASN A 5 -41.80 46.67 41.90
CA ASN A 5 -41.37 45.37 41.31
C ASN A 5 -40.36 44.39 41.94
N MET A 6 -40.91 43.22 42.31
CA MET A 6 -40.84 41.92 41.60
C MET A 6 -39.58 41.55 40.77
N ALA A 7 -38.91 40.46 41.16
CA ALA A 7 -38.28 39.51 40.23
C ALA A 7 -38.17 38.11 40.86
N GLN A 8 -38.95 37.16 40.32
CA GLN A 8 -38.88 35.72 40.59
C GLN A 8 -37.70 35.13 39.83
N HIS A 9 -36.77 34.46 40.52
CA HIS A 9 -35.69 33.70 39.88
C HIS A 9 -36.13 32.26 39.61
N ILE A 10 -36.24 31.91 38.33
CA ILE A 10 -36.49 30.56 37.82
C ILE A 10 -35.15 29.82 37.84
N SER A 11 -35.06 28.74 38.62
CA SER A 11 -33.88 27.88 38.68
C SER A 11 -33.95 26.85 37.56
N THR A 12 -33.12 26.99 36.53
CA THR A 12 -33.02 26.07 35.39
C THR A 12 -32.10 24.89 35.70
N LEU A 13 -32.66 23.68 35.67
CA LEU A 13 -31.98 22.40 35.75
C LEU A 13 -31.14 22.17 34.46
N THR A 14 -29.82 22.09 34.57
CA THR A 14 -28.93 21.77 33.44
C THR A 14 -28.65 20.27 33.44
N ILE A 15 -29.21 19.56 32.46
CA ILE A 15 -28.87 18.17 32.16
C ILE A 15 -27.60 18.18 31.32
N ALA A 16 -26.47 17.77 31.91
CA ALA A 16 -25.22 17.57 31.20
C ALA A 16 -25.32 16.30 30.33
N LEU A 17 -25.44 16.49 29.02
CA LEU A 17 -25.41 15.42 28.03
C LEU A 17 -23.95 14.97 27.84
N ILE A 18 -23.57 13.83 28.42
CA ILE A 18 -22.27 13.20 28.18
C ILE A 18 -22.32 12.57 26.79
N THR A 19 -21.79 13.27 25.78
CA THR A 19 -21.53 12.70 24.46
C THR A 19 -20.31 11.79 24.56
N PHE A 20 -20.55 10.48 24.65
CA PHE A 20 -19.54 9.46 24.38
C PHE A 20 -19.14 9.56 22.91
N ILE A 21 -18.05 10.28 22.63
CA ILE A 21 -17.38 10.23 21.35
C ILE A 21 -16.67 8.88 21.29
N SER A 22 -17.34 7.90 20.69
CA SER A 22 -16.70 6.65 20.28
C SER A 22 -15.58 7.01 19.32
N ALA A 23 -14.34 7.00 19.80
CA ALA A 23 -13.17 7.04 18.93
C ALA A 23 -13.23 5.78 18.06
N LEU A 24 -13.59 5.96 16.78
CA LEU A 24 -13.42 4.94 15.76
C LEU A 24 -11.92 4.66 15.69
N VAL A 25 -11.49 3.56 16.28
CA VAL A 25 -10.15 3.01 16.04
C VAL A 25 -10.15 2.60 14.57
N ASN A 26 -9.53 3.40 13.70
CA ASN A 26 -9.25 2.96 12.34
C ASN A 26 -8.31 1.76 12.45
N ALA A 27 -8.80 0.57 12.09
CA ALA A 27 -7.93 -0.58 11.92
C ALA A 27 -6.91 -0.22 10.81
N SER A 28 -5.62 -0.35 11.10
CA SER A 28 -4.58 -0.21 10.09
C SER A 28 -4.80 -1.25 8.99
N CYS A 29 -4.77 -0.84 7.73
CA CYS A 29 -4.94 -1.74 6.59
C CYS A 29 -3.67 -2.58 6.40
N LYS A 30 -3.52 -3.62 7.23
CA LYS A 30 -2.28 -4.39 7.35
C LYS A 30 -2.24 -5.50 6.32
N LEU A 31 -1.26 -5.51 5.42
CA LEU A 31 -1.05 -6.60 4.47
C LEU A 31 -0.23 -7.72 5.15
N GLY A 32 -0.70 -8.96 5.04
CA GLY A 32 0.05 -10.13 5.47
C GLY A 32 1.04 -10.63 4.41
N ASN A 33 2.13 -11.22 4.88
CA ASN A 33 3.13 -11.85 4.02
C ASN A 33 2.60 -13.17 3.46
N GLN A 34 2.61 -13.28 2.13
CA GLN A 34 2.13 -14.44 1.38
C GLN A 34 3.28 -15.35 0.89
N LEU A 35 4.53 -14.98 1.17
CA LEU A 35 5.69 -15.80 0.81
C LEU A 35 5.67 -17.10 1.62
N THR A 36 5.52 -18.23 0.92
CA THR A 36 5.50 -19.57 1.54
C THR A 36 6.85 -20.29 1.45
N GLU A 37 7.69 -19.90 0.49
CA GLU A 37 9.02 -20.47 0.31
C GLU A 37 10.03 -19.86 1.28
N SER A 38 10.81 -20.70 1.96
CA SER A 38 11.79 -20.25 2.95
C SER A 38 13.12 -19.81 2.35
N ASN A 39 13.43 -20.25 1.12
CA ASN A 39 14.67 -19.91 0.42
C ASN A 39 14.43 -19.79 -1.10
N PRO A 40 13.66 -18.78 -1.52
CA PRO A 40 13.40 -18.55 -2.94
C PRO A 40 14.70 -18.23 -3.69
N PRO A 41 14.80 -18.58 -4.99
CA PRO A 41 15.91 -18.15 -5.82
C PRO A 41 15.93 -16.61 -5.95
N PRO A 42 17.07 -16.01 -6.30
CA PRO A 42 17.14 -14.58 -6.62
C PRO A 42 16.20 -14.23 -7.79
N GLU A 43 15.59 -13.05 -7.71
CA GLU A 43 14.76 -12.46 -8.76
C GLU A 43 15.56 -12.25 -10.05
N PRO A 44 15.19 -12.90 -11.17
CA PRO A 44 15.88 -12.70 -12.43
C PRO A 44 15.52 -11.38 -13.13
N LYS A 45 14.34 -10.78 -12.86
CA LYS A 45 13.90 -9.54 -13.51
C LYS A 45 14.59 -8.33 -12.89
N SER A 46 15.51 -7.72 -13.66
CA SER A 46 16.28 -6.57 -13.21
C SER A 46 15.41 -5.33 -12.93
N GLU A 47 14.22 -5.30 -13.53
CA GLU A 47 13.19 -4.28 -13.43
C GLU A 47 12.48 -4.32 -12.07
N LEU A 48 12.47 -5.49 -11.40
CA LEU A 48 11.96 -5.65 -10.03
C LEU A 48 13.08 -5.51 -8.99
N CYS A 49 14.29 -6.00 -9.27
CA CYS A 49 15.41 -5.87 -8.35
C CYS A 49 16.78 -5.89 -9.05
N VAL A 50 17.73 -5.10 -8.54
CA VAL A 50 19.15 -5.21 -8.87
C VAL A 50 19.94 -5.42 -7.59
N THR A 51 20.99 -6.24 -7.67
CA THR A 51 21.88 -6.45 -6.53
C THR A 51 22.52 -5.14 -6.11
N GLN A 52 22.63 -4.93 -4.81
CA GLN A 52 23.02 -3.65 -4.22
C GLN A 52 23.88 -3.87 -2.96
N ASP A 53 24.44 -2.79 -2.45
CA ASP A 53 25.31 -2.83 -1.27
C ASP A 53 24.55 -3.32 -0.04
N GLU A 54 25.30 -3.90 0.90
CA GLU A 54 24.75 -4.35 2.18
C GLU A 54 24.01 -3.20 2.90
N GLY A 55 22.84 -3.49 3.44
CA GLY A 55 21.97 -2.49 4.08
C GLY A 55 21.03 -1.74 3.14
N SER A 56 21.06 -1.98 1.83
CA SER A 56 20.07 -1.47 0.89
C SER A 56 19.13 -2.59 0.44
N TRP A 57 17.82 -2.40 0.57
CA TRP A 57 16.76 -3.34 0.18
C TRP A 57 15.86 -2.73 -0.87
N THR A 58 15.06 -3.54 -1.56
CA THR A 58 14.18 -3.06 -2.63
C THR A 58 12.72 -3.31 -2.27
N PHE A 59 11.89 -2.28 -2.39
CA PHE A 59 10.44 -2.40 -2.42
C PHE A 59 10.00 -2.33 -3.88
N ALA A 60 9.29 -3.35 -4.34
CA ALA A 60 8.85 -3.47 -5.71
C ALA A 60 7.34 -3.65 -5.79
N MET A 61 6.80 -3.32 -6.96
CA MET A 61 5.42 -3.56 -7.32
C MET A 61 5.40 -4.12 -8.73
N ASP A 62 4.70 -5.23 -8.91
CA ASP A 62 4.47 -5.85 -10.20
C ASP A 62 2.97 -5.79 -10.51
N VAL A 63 2.63 -5.34 -11.71
CA VAL A 63 1.25 -5.14 -12.16
C VAL A 63 1.10 -5.66 -13.56
N HIS A 64 0.14 -6.57 -13.78
CA HIS A 64 -0.12 -7.14 -15.08
C HIS A 64 -1.60 -7.20 -15.43
N GLU A 65 -1.85 -7.22 -16.72
CA GLU A 65 -3.14 -7.37 -17.35
C GLU A 65 -3.01 -8.31 -18.55
N ILE A 66 -3.80 -9.37 -18.55
CA ILE A 66 -3.86 -10.35 -19.65
C ILE A 66 -5.26 -10.28 -20.25
N ASP A 67 -5.35 -9.98 -21.54
CA ASP A 67 -6.62 -10.05 -22.29
C ASP A 67 -6.70 -11.36 -23.09
N VAL A 68 -7.57 -12.27 -22.66
CA VAL A 68 -7.85 -13.52 -23.37
C VAL A 68 -9.08 -13.32 -24.25
N PRO A 69 -8.97 -13.32 -25.59
CA PRO A 69 -10.11 -13.02 -26.45
C PRO A 69 -11.35 -13.87 -26.14
N THR A 70 -12.39 -13.23 -25.58
CA THR A 70 -13.71 -13.83 -25.44
C THR A 70 -14.53 -13.44 -26.65
N PHE A 71 -15.04 -14.42 -27.41
CA PHE A 71 -15.93 -14.19 -28.54
C PHE A 71 -17.36 -13.82 -28.08
N ASP A 72 -17.47 -12.82 -27.20
CA ASP A 72 -18.72 -12.27 -26.70
C ASP A 72 -18.78 -10.78 -27.01
N ALA A 73 -19.50 -10.44 -28.07
CA ALA A 73 -19.69 -9.06 -28.50
C ALA A 73 -20.47 -8.20 -27.50
N SER A 74 -21.14 -8.81 -26.51
CA SER A 74 -21.86 -8.10 -25.44
C SER A 74 -20.99 -7.78 -24.23
N ALA A 75 -19.82 -8.45 -24.11
CA ALA A 75 -18.87 -8.27 -23.02
C ALA A 75 -17.43 -8.31 -23.57
N PRO A 76 -16.99 -7.26 -24.28
CA PRO A 76 -15.69 -7.23 -24.97
C PRO A 76 -14.46 -7.35 -24.05
N TRP A 77 -14.66 -7.21 -22.73
CA TRP A 77 -13.62 -7.29 -21.70
C TRP A 77 -13.77 -8.51 -20.79
N ALA A 78 -14.62 -9.49 -21.15
CA ALA A 78 -14.87 -10.65 -20.29
C ALA A 78 -13.64 -11.57 -20.12
N GLY A 79 -12.63 -11.42 -20.97
CA GLY A 79 -11.36 -12.14 -20.93
C GLY A 79 -10.25 -11.47 -20.14
N LEU A 80 -10.51 -10.28 -19.58
CA LEU A 80 -9.51 -9.45 -18.93
C LEU A 80 -9.21 -9.97 -17.52
N VAL A 81 -7.95 -10.25 -17.25
CA VAL A 81 -7.44 -10.71 -15.95
C VAL A 81 -6.38 -9.73 -15.46
N HIS A 82 -6.57 -9.20 -14.26
CA HIS A 82 -5.62 -8.30 -13.59
C HIS A 82 -4.90 -9.00 -12.45
N GLY A 83 -3.60 -8.72 -12.29
CA GLY A 83 -2.83 -9.09 -11.12
C GLY A 83 -1.98 -7.93 -10.63
N ASN A 84 -1.89 -7.79 -9.31
CA ASN A 84 -1.00 -6.84 -8.67
C ASN A 84 -0.38 -7.46 -7.42
N SER A 85 0.90 -7.17 -7.21
CA SER A 85 1.60 -7.60 -6.01
C SER A 85 2.70 -6.63 -5.63
N PHE A 86 3.02 -6.60 -4.34
CA PHE A 86 4.22 -5.95 -3.83
C PHE A 86 5.21 -7.01 -3.38
N MET A 87 6.49 -6.69 -3.55
CA MET A 87 7.58 -7.53 -3.08
C MET A 87 8.58 -6.70 -2.28
N ILE A 88 9.19 -7.35 -1.29
CA ILE A 88 10.38 -6.83 -0.61
C ILE A 88 11.53 -7.78 -0.91
N TYR A 89 12.59 -7.26 -1.52
CA TYR A 89 13.81 -8.00 -1.81
C TYR A 89 14.97 -7.54 -0.91
N ASP A 90 15.84 -8.48 -0.54
CA ASP A 90 17.13 -8.13 0.07
C ASP A 90 18.14 -7.59 -0.97
N ASN A 91 19.35 -7.28 -0.51
CA ASN A 91 20.41 -6.73 -1.33
C ASN A 91 20.95 -7.70 -2.40
N ASN A 92 20.62 -8.99 -2.32
CA ASN A 92 20.96 -10.03 -3.30
C ASN A 92 19.76 -10.39 -4.20
N CYS A 93 18.69 -9.60 -4.17
CA CYS A 93 17.45 -9.85 -4.89
C CYS A 93 16.72 -11.14 -4.48
N ILE A 94 16.91 -11.60 -3.24
CA ILE A 94 16.12 -12.70 -2.69
C ILE A 94 14.88 -12.10 -2.05
N VAL A 95 13.69 -12.53 -2.50
CA VAL A 95 12.42 -12.05 -1.94
C VAL A 95 12.27 -12.48 -0.47
N LYS A 96 11.84 -11.55 0.37
CA LYS A 96 11.59 -11.72 1.81
C LYS A 96 10.12 -11.61 2.16
N GLY A 97 9.35 -10.89 1.35
CA GLY A 97 7.90 -10.82 1.51
C GLY A 97 7.20 -10.53 0.20
N VAL A 98 6.00 -11.08 0.07
CA VAL A 98 5.07 -10.86 -1.04
C VAL A 98 3.73 -10.46 -0.44
N TYR A 99 3.09 -9.44 -1.00
CA TYR A 99 1.88 -8.83 -0.47
C TYR A 99 0.91 -8.50 -1.58
N SER A 100 -0.39 -8.68 -1.34
CA SER A 100 -1.45 -8.33 -2.28
C SER A 100 -2.68 -7.86 -1.51
N PRO A 101 -3.27 -6.68 -1.83
CA PRO A 101 -4.53 -6.24 -1.23
C PRO A 101 -5.72 -7.13 -1.56
N GLY A 102 -5.68 -7.83 -2.71
CA GLY A 102 -6.78 -8.64 -3.21
C GLY A 102 -6.93 -9.99 -2.52
N ASP A 103 -5.82 -10.65 -2.21
CA ASP A 103 -5.82 -12.06 -1.81
C ASP A 103 -6.24 -12.31 -0.35
N GLU A 104 -6.19 -11.28 0.50
CA GLU A 104 -6.64 -11.36 1.89
C GLU A 104 -8.06 -10.80 2.10
N GLY A 105 -8.76 -10.42 1.03
CA GLY A 105 -10.00 -9.64 1.13
C GLY A 105 -9.77 -8.28 1.83
N ASN A 106 -8.53 -7.82 1.84
CA ASN A 106 -8.02 -6.74 2.67
C ASN A 106 -7.81 -5.47 1.83
N ASN A 107 -8.83 -5.15 1.04
CA ASN A 107 -8.87 -3.93 0.26
C ASN A 107 -9.52 -2.79 1.07
N CYS A 108 -8.93 -2.46 2.22
CA CYS A 108 -9.38 -1.34 3.05
C CYS A 108 -8.93 0.04 2.55
N GLY A 109 -8.24 0.08 1.40
CA GLY A 109 -7.67 1.29 0.83
C GLY A 109 -6.37 1.73 1.48
N THR A 110 -5.70 2.71 0.87
CA THR A 110 -4.47 3.27 1.41
C THR A 110 -4.75 4.13 2.66
N PRO A 111 -3.84 4.14 3.65
CA PRO A 111 -2.52 3.53 3.62
C PRO A 111 -2.50 2.04 3.97
N TYR A 112 -1.71 1.26 3.20
CA TYR A 112 -1.40 -0.12 3.55
C TYR A 112 -0.18 -0.20 4.47
N VAL A 113 -0.20 -1.13 5.42
CA VAL A 113 0.84 -1.30 6.44
C VAL A 113 1.46 -2.69 6.32
N ILE A 114 2.78 -2.73 6.20
CA ILE A 114 3.58 -3.97 6.19
C ILE A 114 4.46 -3.95 7.44
N GLU A 115 4.29 -4.96 8.29
CA GLU A 115 5.05 -5.15 9.52
C GLU A 115 5.70 -6.54 9.51
N GLU A 116 7.02 -6.56 9.43
CA GLU A 116 7.79 -7.79 9.29
C GLU A 116 8.87 -7.87 10.35
N ASN A 117 9.23 -9.08 10.76
CA ASN A 117 10.31 -9.31 11.71
C ASN A 117 11.71 -9.04 11.14
N PHE A 118 11.84 -9.06 9.81
CA PHE A 118 13.08 -8.78 9.09
C PHE A 118 13.25 -7.29 8.77
N LEU A 119 12.20 -6.48 8.94
CA LEU A 119 12.28 -5.03 8.83
C LEU A 119 12.47 -4.41 10.21
N ARG A 120 13.32 -3.39 10.30
CA ARG A 120 13.55 -2.66 11.54
C ARG A 120 12.43 -1.66 11.84
N TYR A 121 11.78 -1.15 10.81
CA TYR A 121 10.70 -0.17 10.87
C TYR A 121 9.48 -0.66 10.08
N VAL A 122 8.32 -0.08 10.37
CA VAL A 122 7.09 -0.35 9.62
C VAL A 122 7.18 0.28 8.23
N LEU A 123 6.90 -0.49 7.18
CA LEU A 123 6.74 0.03 5.83
C LEU A 123 5.28 0.40 5.61
N THR A 124 5.02 1.64 5.22
CA THR A 124 3.64 2.12 4.97
C THR A 124 3.49 2.64 3.55
N ILE A 125 2.70 1.95 2.73
CA ILE A 125 2.33 2.40 1.39
C ILE A 125 1.27 3.49 1.55
N LYS A 126 1.59 4.72 1.12
CA LYS A 126 0.78 5.92 1.32
C LYS A 126 -0.16 6.16 0.14
N ASP A 127 0.35 6.03 -1.06
CA ASP A 127 -0.36 6.26 -2.31
C ASP A 127 0.01 5.16 -3.30
N ILE A 128 -0.95 4.80 -4.15
CA ILE A 128 -0.75 3.78 -5.17
C ILE A 128 -1.68 3.96 -6.36
N ASP A 129 -1.15 3.63 -7.53
CA ASP A 129 -1.87 3.44 -8.77
C ASP A 129 -1.45 2.09 -9.37
N PHE A 130 -2.44 1.22 -9.63
CA PHE A 130 -2.25 -0.09 -10.25
C PHE A 130 -2.60 -0.07 -11.75
N ASP A 131 -2.84 1.09 -12.35
CA ASP A 131 -3.18 1.16 -13.77
C ASP A 131 -1.96 0.80 -14.62
N VAL A 132 -2.07 -0.32 -15.36
CA VAL A 132 -1.05 -0.74 -16.32
C VAL A 132 -0.88 0.37 -17.37
N GLY A 133 0.37 0.77 -17.62
CA GLY A 133 0.72 1.93 -18.46
C GLY A 133 1.18 3.16 -17.67
N SER A 134 0.71 3.33 -16.43
CA SER A 134 1.19 4.39 -15.53
C SER A 134 1.11 4.01 -14.04
N PRO A 135 1.58 2.82 -13.64
CA PRO A 135 1.58 2.41 -12.25
C PRO A 135 2.51 3.31 -11.45
N SER A 136 2.15 3.52 -10.19
CA SER A 136 2.99 4.28 -9.27
C SER A 136 2.75 3.84 -7.84
N PHE A 137 3.74 4.03 -6.98
CA PHE A 137 3.56 3.94 -5.55
C PHE A 137 4.34 5.04 -4.83
N LYS A 138 3.90 5.31 -3.61
CA LYS A 138 4.64 6.07 -2.61
C LYS A 138 4.60 5.32 -1.29
N PHE A 139 5.75 5.15 -0.64
CA PHE A 139 5.82 4.54 0.68
C PHE A 139 6.71 5.31 1.63
N ALA A 140 6.46 5.11 2.92
CA ALA A 140 7.28 5.59 4.01
C ALA A 140 7.98 4.40 4.69
N TYR A 141 9.26 4.56 5.01
CA TYR A 141 10.06 3.62 5.78
C TYR A 141 11.07 4.38 6.64
N ALA A 142 11.06 4.12 7.96
CA ALA A 142 11.76 4.94 8.95
C ALA A 142 11.38 6.44 8.77
N ASP A 143 12.38 7.32 8.69
CA ASP A 143 12.20 8.76 8.45
C ASP A 143 12.17 9.12 6.93
N GLY A 144 12.27 8.12 6.06
CA GLY A 144 12.30 8.29 4.60
C GLY A 144 10.92 8.19 3.95
N THR A 145 10.78 8.89 2.82
CA THR A 145 9.66 8.74 1.88
C THR A 145 10.22 8.50 0.48
N TYR A 146 9.66 7.51 -0.21
CA TYR A 146 10.15 7.02 -1.49
C TYR A 146 8.98 6.97 -2.46
N SER A 147 9.16 7.45 -3.69
CA SER A 147 8.10 7.50 -4.69
C SER A 147 8.64 7.35 -6.11
N ILE A 148 7.85 6.74 -6.99
CA ILE A 148 8.19 6.62 -8.41
C ILE A 148 8.46 8.00 -9.02
N GLY A 149 9.59 8.14 -9.72
CA GLY A 149 10.05 9.41 -10.29
C GLY A 149 10.92 10.24 -9.34
N GLU A 150 11.03 9.84 -8.07
CA GLU A 150 11.96 10.39 -7.08
C GLU A 150 12.88 9.28 -6.55
N ASN A 151 13.94 9.62 -5.81
CA ASN A 151 14.80 8.66 -5.09
C ASN A 151 15.39 7.50 -5.93
N ASN A 152 15.53 7.67 -7.25
CA ASN A 152 15.87 6.60 -8.20
C ASN A 152 14.87 5.42 -8.22
N CYS A 153 13.64 5.64 -7.76
CA CYS A 153 12.54 4.71 -7.96
C CYS A 153 12.02 4.85 -9.40
N ASP A 154 11.86 3.74 -10.11
CA ASP A 154 11.37 3.73 -11.49
C ASP A 154 10.44 2.56 -11.78
N CYS A 155 9.67 2.72 -12.86
CA CYS A 155 8.85 1.66 -13.44
C CYS A 155 9.32 1.39 -14.88
N LYS A 156 9.25 0.14 -15.29
CA LYS A 156 9.57 -0.33 -16.63
C LYS A 156 8.41 -1.15 -17.17
N ASP A 157 8.11 -0.90 -18.44
CA ASP A 157 7.29 -1.78 -19.25
C ASP A 157 8.07 -3.07 -19.52
N VAL A 158 7.51 -4.19 -19.09
CA VAL A 158 8.04 -5.54 -19.24
C VAL A 158 7.03 -6.45 -19.93
N SER A 159 6.05 -5.85 -20.60
CA SER A 159 5.01 -6.54 -21.37
C SER A 159 5.60 -7.51 -22.39
N ASP A 160 4.95 -8.66 -22.55
CA ASP A 160 5.30 -9.67 -23.55
C ASP A 160 4.03 -10.27 -24.18
N ASP A 161 4.06 -10.47 -25.50
CA ASP A 161 2.92 -10.95 -26.30
C ASP A 161 1.57 -10.27 -26.01
N LEU A 162 0.68 -10.93 -25.25
CA LEU A 162 -0.68 -10.50 -24.90
C LEU A 162 -0.80 -10.03 -23.45
N GLU A 163 0.30 -10.06 -22.71
CA GLU A 163 0.40 -9.65 -21.33
C GLU A 163 0.99 -8.24 -21.29
N ALA A 164 0.18 -7.29 -20.82
CA ALA A 164 0.66 -5.97 -20.47
C ALA A 164 1.17 -6.03 -19.03
N GLU A 165 2.47 -5.86 -18.81
CA GLU A 165 3.12 -5.97 -17.50
C GLU A 165 4.00 -4.75 -17.24
N GLN A 166 3.94 -4.21 -16.03
CA GLN A 166 4.85 -3.19 -15.56
C GLN A 166 5.46 -3.54 -14.20
N ALA A 167 6.79 -3.46 -14.17
CA ALA A 167 7.60 -3.69 -12.99
C ALA A 167 8.12 -2.36 -12.45
N CYS A 168 7.77 -2.05 -11.21
CA CYS A 168 8.20 -0.87 -10.49
C CYS A 168 9.10 -1.25 -9.32
N LYS A 169 10.15 -0.48 -9.07
CA LYS A 169 11.05 -0.71 -7.93
C LYS A 169 11.52 0.58 -7.29
N CYS A 170 11.87 0.47 -6.02
CA CYS A 170 12.62 1.49 -5.32
C CYS A 170 13.54 0.89 -4.25
N ALA A 171 14.80 1.32 -4.26
CA ALA A 171 15.75 0.98 -3.21
C ALA A 171 15.50 1.84 -1.97
N PHE A 172 15.67 1.24 -0.78
CA PHE A 172 15.58 1.92 0.51
C PHE A 172 16.64 1.37 1.49
N PRO A 173 17.12 2.18 2.46
CA PRO A 173 18.05 1.74 3.49
C PRO A 173 17.31 0.94 4.58
N LEU A 174 17.78 -0.27 4.85
CA LEU A 174 17.19 -1.19 5.85
C LEU A 174 17.22 -0.60 7.27
N ASP A 175 18.27 0.17 7.59
CA ASP A 175 18.46 0.78 8.91
C ASP A 175 17.87 2.21 9.01
N GLY A 176 17.17 2.68 7.98
CA GLY A 176 16.65 4.05 7.91
C GLY A 176 17.61 5.05 7.25
N ALA A 177 17.10 6.25 6.97
CA ALA A 177 17.82 7.33 6.28
C ALA A 177 18.62 8.22 7.24
#